data_AF-A0A519UE73-F1
#
_entry.id   AF-A0A519UE73-F1
#
_cell.length_a   1.000
_cell.length_b   1.000
_cell.length_c   1.000
_cell.angle_alpha   90.00
_cell.angle_beta   90.00
_cell.angle_gamma   90.00
#
_symmetry.space_group_name_H-M   'P 1'
#
loop_
_entity.id
_entity.type
_entity.pdbx_description
1 polymer ?
#
loop_
_entity_poly.entity_id
_entity_poly.type
_entity_poly.pdbx_seq_one_letter_code
_entity_poly.pdbx_strand_id
1 'polypeptide(L)'
;MFYAPGPHVWAIDSTNRVPTGFHHVNNVYADTAYYFVTVGAAAGRRVPTAATPAGSPSSTITTFTDRRFYEHDLTNILRSGRRWLGERFASGTAQDFNFSSDGQPALTDLVPGSPVRLRVAVAASSLGSSYFQASLNGAPLPGILPVAEILTLPFTAVANTYTGNLTTTLASAAEPRVTLSYTSTAANATTAGYLDYLELLVQRQLRLSAASLEFRSLDALRGAGTVGQYTLSNATGAQVWEVTNPRRPRAQALAGGSFVAYTDSVREYVAFQPSGSFPTPRLFSKVANQNLHALNLGGDLDLVIVTYPAFRRQAERLAQHRRDYNGMKVEVVTTKQVFNEYASGAQDVT
;
A
#
# COMPACT_ATOMS: atom_id res chain seq x y z
N MET A 1 11.51 3.76 19.07
CA MET A 1 10.33 3.53 18.22
C MET A 1 10.33 4.49 17.06
N PHE A 2 10.00 4.03 15.87
CA PHE A 2 9.84 4.82 14.65
C PHE A 2 8.64 4.27 13.88
N TYR A 3 8.03 5.10 13.03
CA TYR A 3 6.97 4.68 12.13
C TYR A 3 7.60 4.30 10.78
N ALA A 4 7.29 3.11 10.29
CA ALA A 4 7.89 2.53 9.09
C ALA A 4 6.82 1.75 8.31
N PRO A 5 6.22 2.36 7.27
CA PRO A 5 5.24 1.67 6.42
C PRO A 5 5.87 0.50 5.65
N GLY A 6 5.02 -0.42 5.18
CA GLY A 6 5.45 -1.49 4.28
C GLY A 6 5.86 -0.98 2.89
N PRO A 7 6.28 -1.89 1.99
CA PRO A 7 6.64 -1.54 0.61
C PRO A 7 5.42 -1.21 -0.25
N HIS A 8 4.25 -1.77 0.09
CA HIS A 8 2.96 -1.45 -0.54
C HIS A 8 2.44 -0.13 0.04
N VAL A 9 1.86 0.70 -0.82
CA VAL A 9 1.30 1.99 -0.43
C VAL A 9 -0.18 2.08 -0.80
N TRP A 10 -0.87 3.06 -0.24
CA TRP A 10 -2.23 3.39 -0.64
C TRP A 10 -2.25 4.77 -1.28
N ALA A 11 -2.90 4.87 -2.43
CA ALA A 11 -3.18 6.12 -3.10
C ALA A 11 -4.65 6.51 -2.88
N ILE A 12 -4.92 7.81 -2.90
CA ILE A 12 -6.27 8.37 -2.78
C ILE A 12 -6.93 8.35 -4.15
N ASP A 13 -8.12 7.75 -4.24
CA ASP A 13 -9.01 7.93 -5.39
C ASP A 13 -9.73 9.26 -5.28
N SER A 14 -9.88 9.98 -6.40
CA SER A 14 -10.62 11.24 -6.41
C SER A 14 -11.43 11.47 -7.67
N THR A 15 -12.59 12.11 -7.53
CA THR A 15 -13.42 12.60 -8.63
C THR A 15 -13.50 14.12 -8.50
N ASN A 16 -13.12 14.87 -9.55
CA ASN A 16 -13.05 16.34 -9.50
C ASN A 16 -12.26 16.88 -8.29
N ARG A 17 -11.14 16.22 -7.95
CA ARG A 17 -10.28 16.51 -6.79
C ARG A 17 -10.93 16.30 -5.41
N VAL A 18 -12.11 15.67 -5.36
CA VAL A 18 -12.75 15.23 -4.11
C VAL A 18 -12.35 13.78 -3.84
N PRO A 19 -11.69 13.47 -2.70
CA PRO A 19 -11.39 12.10 -2.31
C PRO A 19 -12.65 11.23 -2.24
N THR A 20 -12.65 10.11 -2.97
CA THR A 20 -13.77 9.17 -3.05
C THR A 20 -13.45 7.81 -2.46
N GLY A 21 -12.18 7.49 -2.22
CA GLY A 21 -11.75 6.20 -1.69
C GLY A 21 -10.24 6.07 -1.70
N PHE A 22 -9.77 4.83 -1.70
CA PHE A 22 -8.35 4.50 -1.77
C PHE A 22 -8.16 3.27 -2.66
N HIS A 23 -6.96 3.18 -3.24
CA HIS A 23 -6.48 1.96 -3.88
C HIS A 23 -5.07 1.63 -3.40
N HIS A 24 -4.77 0.35 -3.23
CA HIS A 24 -3.43 -0.10 -2.93
C HIS A 24 -2.59 -0.04 -4.22
N VAL A 25 -1.31 0.22 -4.03
CA VAL A 25 -0.30 0.15 -5.07
C VAL A 25 0.70 -0.89 -4.61
N ASN A 26 0.63 -2.05 -5.25
CA ASN A 26 1.51 -3.17 -4.97
C ASN A 26 2.94 -2.89 -5.44
N ASN A 27 3.94 -3.27 -4.64
CA ASN A 27 5.32 -3.25 -5.07
C ASN A 27 5.69 -4.62 -5.65
N VAL A 28 5.66 -4.71 -6.99
CA VAL A 28 5.91 -5.95 -7.73
C VAL A 28 7.38 -6.42 -7.71
N TYR A 29 8.27 -5.68 -7.06
CA TYR A 29 9.71 -5.99 -6.99
C TYR A 29 10.21 -6.31 -5.59
N ALA A 30 9.48 -5.90 -4.55
CA ALA A 30 9.89 -6.10 -3.17
C ALA A 30 8.68 -6.24 -2.24
N ASP A 31 8.67 -7.36 -1.51
CA ASP A 31 7.79 -7.63 -0.36
C ASP A 31 8.35 -7.08 0.97
N THR A 32 9.55 -6.50 0.92
CA THR A 32 10.32 -6.06 2.08
C THR A 32 10.67 -4.58 1.98
N ALA A 33 10.30 -3.80 3.00
CA ALA A 33 10.73 -2.41 3.15
C ALA A 33 12.07 -2.32 3.90
N TYR A 34 13.02 -1.58 3.33
CA TYR A 34 14.36 -1.39 3.89
C TYR A 34 14.49 0.01 4.51
N TYR A 35 15.15 0.07 5.67
CA TYR A 35 15.34 1.30 6.42
C TYR A 35 16.80 1.45 6.85
N PHE A 36 17.42 2.58 6.53
CA PHE A 36 18.73 2.92 7.05
C PHE A 36 18.62 3.49 8.45
N VAL A 37 19.27 2.83 9.39
CA VAL A 37 19.34 3.26 10.79
C VAL A 37 20.79 3.55 11.14
N THR A 38 21.06 4.77 11.57
CA THR A 38 22.34 5.12 12.19
C THR A 38 22.24 4.90 13.68
N VAL A 39 23.16 4.11 14.22
CA VAL A 39 23.28 3.86 15.67
C VAL A 39 24.55 4.53 16.17
N GLY A 40 24.42 5.42 17.16
CA GLY A 40 25.54 6.16 17.73
C GLY A 40 25.20 6.71 19.12
N ALA A 41 26.14 7.45 19.71
CA ALA A 41 26.00 7.96 21.07
C ALA A 41 25.04 9.17 21.18
N ALA A 42 24.83 9.90 20.09
CA ALA A 42 23.93 11.05 20.07
C ALA A 42 22.46 10.61 20.09
N ALA A 43 21.61 11.38 20.78
CA ALA A 43 20.17 11.16 20.73
C ALA A 43 19.65 11.36 19.30
N GLY A 44 18.99 10.33 18.75
CA GLY A 44 18.33 10.43 17.45
C GLY A 44 17.20 11.49 17.43
N ARG A 45 16.75 11.85 16.23
CA ARG A 45 15.64 12.79 16.04
C ARG A 45 14.40 12.33 16.81
N ARG A 46 13.80 13.24 17.59
CA ARG A 46 12.51 13.01 18.28
C ARG A 46 11.36 13.52 17.43
N VAL A 47 10.17 12.91 17.61
CA VAL A 47 8.93 13.35 16.96
C VAL A 47 8.50 14.66 17.61
N PRO A 48 8.44 15.79 16.86
CA PRO A 48 8.00 17.06 17.42
C PRO A 48 6.50 17.08 17.63
N THR A 49 6.02 17.89 18.58
CA THR A 49 4.59 18.13 18.77
C THR A 49 4.00 18.89 17.57
N ALA A 50 2.80 18.52 17.16
CA ALA A 50 2.02 19.21 16.15
C ALA A 50 1.56 20.58 16.66
N ALA A 51 1.46 21.56 15.76
CA ALA A 51 0.85 22.85 16.10
C ALA A 51 -0.65 22.68 16.27
N THR A 52 -1.22 23.32 17.29
CA THR A 52 -2.67 23.36 17.49
C THR A 52 -3.33 24.11 16.34
N PRO A 53 -4.40 23.57 15.73
CA PRO A 53 -5.19 24.31 14.76
C PRO A 53 -5.76 25.61 15.35
N ALA A 54 -5.81 26.68 14.55
CA ALA A 54 -6.30 27.98 15.01
C ALA A 54 -7.84 28.07 15.17
N GLY A 55 -8.59 27.16 14.55
CA GLY A 55 -10.06 27.14 14.57
C GLY A 55 -10.65 26.23 15.64
N SER A 56 -11.89 26.51 16.05
CA SER A 56 -12.67 25.61 16.91
C SER A 56 -13.15 24.38 16.12
N PRO A 57 -13.18 23.18 16.72
CA PRO A 57 -13.71 21.99 16.06
C PRO A 57 -15.18 22.17 15.62
N SER A 58 -15.48 21.84 14.38
CA SER A 58 -16.85 21.88 13.82
C SER A 58 -17.52 20.50 13.78
N SER A 59 -16.80 19.43 14.12
CA SER A 59 -17.31 18.07 14.15
C SER A 59 -16.57 17.23 15.19
N THR A 60 -17.26 16.21 15.71
CA THR A 60 -16.65 15.15 16.51
C THR A 60 -16.51 13.90 15.65
N ILE A 61 -15.31 13.33 15.64
CA ILE A 61 -14.94 12.19 14.81
C ILE A 61 -14.70 11.00 15.75
N THR A 62 -15.64 10.07 15.76
CA THR A 62 -15.61 8.84 16.57
C THR A 62 -15.49 7.59 15.72
N THR A 63 -15.53 7.71 14.39
CA THR A 63 -15.34 6.63 13.42
C THR A 63 -14.35 7.05 12.35
N PHE A 64 -13.79 6.09 11.65
CA PHE A 64 -12.82 6.32 10.59
C PHE A 64 -13.00 5.29 9.47
N THR A 65 -12.52 5.65 8.27
CA THR A 65 -12.51 4.73 7.13
C THR A 65 -11.26 3.86 7.23
N ASP A 66 -11.45 2.56 7.41
CA ASP A 66 -10.38 1.57 7.30
C ASP A 66 -10.29 1.05 5.87
N ARG A 67 -9.09 0.65 5.48
CA ARG A 67 -8.77 0.12 4.15
C ARG A 67 -7.92 -1.13 4.30
N ARG A 68 -8.35 -2.22 3.67
CA ARG A 68 -7.64 -3.50 3.64
C ARG A 68 -7.54 -3.99 2.20
N PHE A 69 -6.46 -4.69 1.87
CA PHE A 69 -6.35 -5.38 0.60
C PHE A 69 -5.95 -6.85 0.82
N TYR A 70 -6.26 -7.68 -0.16
CA TYR A 70 -5.82 -9.06 -0.29
C TYR A 70 -5.32 -9.25 -1.73
N GLU A 71 -4.05 -9.57 -1.89
CA GLU A 71 -3.40 -9.80 -3.18
C GLU A 71 -2.18 -10.70 -2.94
N HIS A 72 -2.07 -11.79 -3.71
CA HIS A 72 -0.91 -12.68 -3.68
C HIS A 72 -0.36 -12.87 -5.09
N ASP A 73 0.95 -12.69 -5.27
CA ASP A 73 1.62 -12.87 -6.55
C ASP A 73 1.99 -14.36 -6.78
N LEU A 74 1.00 -15.19 -7.12
CA LEU A 74 1.16 -16.65 -7.21
C LEU A 74 1.54 -17.14 -8.62
N THR A 75 1.01 -16.51 -9.67
CA THR A 75 1.20 -16.95 -11.05
C THR A 75 1.37 -15.79 -12.03
N ASN A 76 2.30 -15.96 -12.97
CA ASN A 76 2.38 -15.14 -14.18
C ASN A 76 2.09 -16.04 -15.38
N ILE A 77 0.91 -15.85 -16.00
CA ILE A 77 0.40 -16.74 -17.07
C ILE A 77 1.39 -16.83 -18.24
N LEU A 78 2.05 -15.72 -18.60
CA LEU A 78 3.03 -15.66 -19.68
C LEU A 78 4.45 -16.00 -19.26
N ARG A 79 4.70 -16.13 -17.94
CA ARG A 79 6.05 -16.12 -17.34
C ARG A 79 6.88 -14.93 -17.86
N SER A 80 6.21 -13.81 -18.12
CA SER A 80 6.76 -12.60 -18.71
C SER A 80 5.89 -11.39 -18.34
N GLY A 81 6.47 -10.20 -18.40
CA GLY A 81 5.81 -8.98 -17.97
C GLY A 81 5.69 -8.87 -16.45
N ARG A 82 4.87 -7.92 -15.99
CA ARG A 82 4.78 -7.50 -14.58
C ARG A 82 3.46 -7.89 -13.91
N ARG A 83 2.55 -8.54 -14.63
CA ARG A 83 1.25 -8.92 -14.09
C ARG A 83 1.33 -10.31 -13.48
N TRP A 84 1.25 -10.32 -12.16
CA TRP A 84 1.05 -11.51 -11.37
C TRP A 84 -0.43 -11.60 -10.99
N LEU A 85 -0.86 -12.80 -10.69
CA LEU A 85 -2.23 -13.13 -10.31
C LEU A 85 -2.17 -14.11 -9.15
N GLY A 86 -3.18 -14.07 -8.30
CA GLY A 86 -3.35 -14.96 -7.17
C GLY A 86 -4.08 -16.23 -7.53
N GLU A 87 -5.11 -16.53 -6.74
CA GLU A 87 -5.80 -17.80 -6.71
C GLU A 87 -6.47 -18.12 -8.04
N ARG A 88 -6.30 -19.37 -8.47
CA ARG A 88 -6.92 -19.91 -9.68
C ARG A 88 -8.27 -20.57 -9.36
N PHE A 89 -9.24 -20.31 -10.21
CA PHE A 89 -10.59 -20.86 -10.16
C PHE A 89 -10.85 -21.74 -11.38
N ALA A 90 -11.44 -22.92 -11.15
CA ALA A 90 -12.13 -23.66 -12.21
C ALA A 90 -13.57 -23.13 -12.34
N SER A 91 -14.18 -23.29 -13.52
CA SER A 91 -15.59 -22.91 -13.69
C SER A 91 -16.47 -23.69 -12.71
N GLY A 92 -17.40 -23.01 -12.04
CA GLY A 92 -18.28 -23.58 -11.01
C GLY A 92 -17.66 -23.66 -9.61
N THR A 93 -16.43 -23.17 -9.41
CA THR A 93 -15.78 -23.14 -8.09
C THR A 93 -15.93 -21.79 -7.41
N ALA A 94 -15.88 -21.81 -6.07
CA ALA A 94 -15.87 -20.63 -5.22
C ALA A 94 -14.75 -20.74 -4.18
N GLN A 95 -14.23 -19.59 -3.75
CA GLN A 95 -13.25 -19.49 -2.68
C GLN A 95 -13.58 -18.32 -1.77
N ASP A 96 -13.06 -18.40 -0.54
CA ASP A 96 -13.37 -17.49 0.54
C ASP A 96 -12.12 -16.76 1.03
N PHE A 97 -12.26 -15.46 1.22
CA PHE A 97 -11.19 -14.53 1.53
C PHE A 97 -11.53 -13.73 2.79
N ASN A 98 -10.57 -13.67 3.72
CA ASN A 98 -10.63 -12.88 4.94
C ASN A 98 -9.49 -11.85 4.91
N PHE A 99 -9.67 -10.69 5.56
CA PHE A 99 -8.69 -9.60 5.56
C PHE A 99 -7.75 -9.61 6.77
N SER A 100 -7.91 -10.60 7.65
CA SER A 100 -7.03 -10.95 8.77
C SER A 100 -6.07 -12.09 8.45
N SER A 101 -5.97 -12.51 7.19
CA SER A 101 -4.94 -13.45 6.74
C SER A 101 -3.55 -12.79 6.67
N ASP A 102 -2.52 -13.59 6.42
CA ASP A 102 -1.19 -13.11 6.01
C ASP A 102 -0.51 -12.15 7.00
N GLY A 103 -0.71 -12.40 8.29
CA GLY A 103 -0.11 -11.63 9.37
C GLY A 103 -0.79 -10.28 9.62
N GLN A 104 -1.91 -10.00 8.96
CA GLN A 104 -2.71 -8.81 9.22
C GLN A 104 -3.53 -8.98 10.52
N PRO A 105 -3.63 -7.94 11.36
CA PRO A 105 -4.44 -8.01 12.56
C PRO A 105 -5.93 -8.13 12.19
N ALA A 106 -6.67 -8.86 13.03
CA ALA A 106 -8.12 -9.03 12.93
C ALA A 106 -8.84 -7.69 12.67
N LEU A 107 -9.82 -7.72 11.77
CA LEU A 107 -10.59 -6.53 11.43
C LEU A 107 -11.75 -6.35 12.42
N THR A 108 -11.47 -5.68 13.53
CA THR A 108 -12.41 -5.49 14.65
C THR A 108 -13.08 -4.11 14.65
N ASP A 109 -14.01 -3.88 15.58
CA ASP A 109 -14.60 -2.55 15.84
C ASP A 109 -15.35 -1.96 14.63
N LEU A 110 -15.89 -2.83 13.78
CA LEU A 110 -16.66 -2.43 12.61
C LEU A 110 -17.98 -1.76 13.03
N VAL A 111 -18.48 -0.86 12.18
CA VAL A 111 -19.74 -0.12 12.41
C VAL A 111 -20.87 -0.79 11.61
N PRO A 112 -21.81 -1.53 12.23
CA PRO A 112 -22.96 -2.09 11.50
C PRO A 112 -23.82 -1.00 10.86
N GLY A 113 -24.45 -1.31 9.73
CA GLY A 113 -25.25 -0.38 8.93
C GLY A 113 -24.43 0.61 8.10
N SER A 114 -23.11 0.66 8.27
CA SER A 114 -22.23 1.52 7.47
C SER A 114 -22.03 0.97 6.05
N PRO A 115 -21.69 1.83 5.07
CA PRO A 115 -21.41 1.38 3.71
C PRO A 115 -20.12 0.55 3.66
N VAL A 116 -20.16 -0.52 2.87
CA VAL A 116 -19.00 -1.31 2.46
C VAL A 116 -18.74 -1.04 1.00
N ARG A 117 -17.46 -0.82 0.64
CA ARG A 117 -17.03 -0.84 -0.76
C ARG A 117 -16.01 -1.93 -0.94
N LEU A 118 -16.26 -2.81 -1.91
CA LEU A 118 -15.37 -3.89 -2.30
C LEU A 118 -14.94 -3.64 -3.75
N ARG A 119 -13.66 -3.35 -3.98
CA ARG A 119 -13.07 -3.42 -5.31
C ARG A 119 -12.54 -4.82 -5.54
N VAL A 120 -12.89 -5.40 -6.68
CA VAL A 120 -12.46 -6.74 -7.06
C VAL A 120 -11.82 -6.65 -8.43
N ALA A 121 -10.55 -7.06 -8.53
CA ALA A 121 -9.85 -7.22 -9.79
C ALA A 121 -9.65 -8.70 -10.07
N VAL A 122 -10.01 -9.12 -11.28
CA VAL A 122 -9.98 -10.51 -11.71
C VAL A 122 -9.44 -10.61 -13.13
N ALA A 123 -8.95 -11.80 -13.46
CA ALA A 123 -8.59 -12.17 -14.82
C ALA A 123 -9.25 -13.51 -15.20
N ALA A 124 -9.44 -13.74 -16.50
CA ALA A 124 -9.86 -15.03 -17.01
C ALA A 124 -9.16 -15.37 -18.32
N SER A 125 -8.70 -16.61 -18.41
CA SER A 125 -8.27 -17.27 -19.64
C SER A 125 -9.39 -18.22 -20.05
N SER A 126 -10.31 -17.75 -20.89
CA SER A 126 -11.51 -18.49 -21.30
C SER A 126 -11.84 -18.19 -22.76
N LEU A 127 -12.10 -19.23 -23.56
CA LEU A 127 -12.55 -19.08 -24.96
C LEU A 127 -14.05 -18.78 -25.08
N GLY A 128 -14.75 -18.70 -23.96
CA GLY A 128 -16.14 -18.28 -23.89
C GLY A 128 -16.32 -17.19 -22.85
N SER A 129 -17.42 -16.44 -22.97
CA SER A 129 -17.80 -15.43 -21.99
C SER A 129 -17.79 -15.99 -20.57
N SER A 130 -17.20 -15.24 -19.65
CA SER A 130 -17.06 -15.66 -18.26
C SER A 130 -17.31 -14.50 -17.31
N TYR A 131 -17.56 -14.81 -16.04
CA TYR A 131 -17.77 -13.80 -15.03
C TYR A 131 -17.44 -14.33 -13.64
N PHE A 132 -17.19 -13.39 -12.72
CA PHE A 132 -17.20 -13.67 -11.30
C PHE A 132 -18.41 -13.06 -10.62
N GLN A 133 -18.81 -13.65 -9.49
CA GLN A 133 -19.78 -13.09 -8.57
C GLN A 133 -19.19 -13.05 -7.17
N ALA A 134 -19.40 -11.96 -6.46
CA ALA A 134 -18.96 -11.80 -5.09
C ALA A 134 -20.14 -11.86 -4.12
N SER A 135 -19.93 -12.45 -2.95
CA SER A 135 -20.84 -12.35 -1.82
C SER A 135 -20.07 -11.87 -0.58
N LEU A 136 -20.77 -11.21 0.33
CA LEU A 136 -20.23 -10.77 1.60
C LEU A 136 -21.00 -11.48 2.72
N ASN A 137 -20.30 -12.27 3.54
CA ASN A 137 -20.91 -13.06 4.62
C ASN A 137 -22.06 -13.97 4.13
N GLY A 138 -21.91 -14.53 2.92
CA GLY A 138 -22.92 -15.39 2.28
C GLY A 138 -24.08 -14.64 1.60
N ALA A 139 -24.18 -13.32 1.75
CA ALA A 139 -25.16 -12.50 1.04
C ALA A 139 -24.59 -12.03 -0.31
N PRO A 140 -25.24 -12.32 -1.45
CA PRO A 140 -24.71 -11.94 -2.76
C PRO A 140 -24.64 -10.41 -2.91
N LEU A 141 -23.53 -9.91 -3.44
CA LEU A 141 -23.40 -8.51 -3.81
C LEU A 141 -24.07 -8.26 -5.16
N PRO A 142 -24.67 -7.07 -5.37
CA PRO A 142 -25.33 -6.77 -6.64
C PRO A 142 -24.31 -6.66 -7.78
N GLY A 143 -24.60 -7.33 -8.89
CA GLY A 143 -23.81 -7.27 -10.11
C GLY A 143 -22.99 -8.52 -10.39
N ILE A 144 -22.38 -8.52 -11.57
CA ILE A 144 -21.40 -9.52 -12.00
C ILE A 144 -20.10 -8.80 -12.37
N LEU A 145 -18.99 -9.53 -12.38
CA LEU A 145 -17.68 -9.06 -12.83
C LEU A 145 -17.37 -9.77 -14.16
N PRO A 146 -17.88 -9.26 -15.30
CA PRO A 146 -17.75 -9.95 -16.57
C PRO A 146 -16.31 -9.89 -17.07
N VAL A 147 -15.79 -11.02 -17.52
CA VAL A 147 -14.49 -11.11 -18.18
C VAL A 147 -14.71 -11.64 -19.59
N ALA A 148 -14.36 -10.81 -20.58
CA ALA A 148 -14.50 -11.12 -21.99
C ALA A 148 -13.67 -12.37 -22.36
N GLU A 149 -14.14 -13.11 -23.36
CA GLU A 149 -13.41 -14.25 -23.91
C GLU A 149 -12.09 -13.84 -24.57
N ILE A 150 -11.09 -14.70 -24.48
CA ILE A 150 -9.87 -14.59 -25.27
C ILE A 150 -10.11 -15.14 -26.67
N LEU A 151 -9.40 -14.60 -27.66
CA LEU A 151 -9.54 -14.99 -29.06
C LEU A 151 -8.41 -15.91 -29.49
N THR A 152 -8.71 -16.85 -30.39
CA THR A 152 -7.73 -17.77 -30.99
C THR A 152 -7.12 -17.18 -32.27
N LEU A 153 -6.44 -16.05 -32.15
CA LEU A 153 -5.76 -15.36 -33.25
C LEU A 153 -4.27 -15.13 -32.92
N PRO A 154 -3.41 -14.86 -33.92
CA PRO A 154 -2.05 -14.44 -33.65
C PRO A 154 -2.00 -13.17 -32.78
N PHE A 155 -1.07 -13.12 -31.83
CA PHE A 155 -0.81 -11.97 -30.94
C PHE A 155 -1.99 -11.55 -30.02
N THR A 156 -2.85 -12.49 -29.63
CA THR A 156 -3.94 -12.21 -28.68
C THR A 156 -3.50 -12.27 -27.22
N ALA A 157 -4.31 -11.68 -26.35
CA ALA A 157 -4.12 -11.78 -24.91
C ALA A 157 -4.35 -13.22 -24.42
N VAL A 158 -3.52 -13.69 -23.50
CA VAL A 158 -3.71 -15.00 -22.84
C VAL A 158 -4.74 -14.96 -21.72
N ALA A 159 -5.12 -13.77 -21.26
CA ALA A 159 -6.22 -13.54 -20.34
C ALA A 159 -6.75 -12.12 -20.53
N ASN A 160 -8.06 -11.95 -20.36
CA ASN A 160 -8.67 -10.63 -20.19
C ASN A 160 -8.88 -10.35 -18.72
N THR A 161 -9.00 -9.07 -18.36
CA THR A 161 -9.16 -8.64 -16.97
C THR A 161 -10.35 -7.73 -16.79
N TYR A 162 -10.91 -7.74 -15.59
CA TYR A 162 -11.99 -6.84 -15.20
C TYR A 162 -11.76 -6.36 -13.77
N THR A 163 -12.05 -5.09 -13.52
CA THR A 163 -12.07 -4.51 -12.18
C THR A 163 -13.43 -3.89 -11.92
N GLY A 164 -14.12 -4.40 -10.90
CA GLY A 164 -15.44 -3.91 -10.50
C GLY A 164 -15.42 -3.30 -9.10
N ASN A 165 -16.31 -2.34 -8.87
CA ASN A 165 -16.57 -1.77 -7.55
C ASN A 165 -17.98 -2.17 -7.13
N LEU A 166 -18.08 -2.96 -6.07
CA LEU A 166 -19.33 -3.44 -5.50
C LEU A 166 -19.60 -2.72 -4.18
N THR A 167 -20.86 -2.44 -3.90
CA THR A 167 -21.24 -1.75 -2.65
C THR A 167 -22.38 -2.49 -1.97
N THR A 168 -22.37 -2.45 -0.63
CA THR A 168 -23.45 -2.96 0.21
C THR A 168 -23.43 -2.24 1.56
N THR A 169 -24.28 -2.68 2.48
CA THR A 169 -24.24 -2.25 3.88
C THR A 169 -23.70 -3.37 4.75
N LEU A 170 -22.91 -3.01 5.76
CA LEU A 170 -22.35 -3.99 6.67
C LEU A 170 -23.41 -4.50 7.65
N ALA A 171 -23.70 -5.79 7.62
CA ALA A 171 -24.78 -6.37 8.43
C ALA A 171 -24.46 -6.47 9.93
N SER A 172 -23.20 -6.73 10.29
CA SER A 172 -22.78 -6.95 11.68
C SER A 172 -21.36 -6.44 11.93
N ALA A 173 -20.92 -6.45 13.19
CA ALA A 173 -19.56 -6.06 13.57
C ALA A 173 -18.52 -7.17 13.38
N ALA A 174 -18.92 -8.34 12.83
CA ALA A 174 -18.02 -9.43 12.54
C ALA A 174 -17.16 -9.11 11.31
N GLU A 175 -15.95 -9.67 11.26
CA GLU A 175 -15.06 -9.51 10.11
C GLU A 175 -15.77 -9.96 8.81
N PRO A 176 -15.75 -9.15 7.74
CA PRO A 176 -16.41 -9.53 6.49
C PRO A 176 -15.61 -10.59 5.76
N ARG A 177 -16.30 -11.68 5.40
CA ARG A 177 -15.81 -12.75 4.55
C ARG A 177 -16.29 -12.53 3.13
N VAL A 178 -15.36 -12.41 2.18
CA VAL A 178 -15.67 -12.29 0.76
C VAL A 178 -15.64 -13.68 0.14
N THR A 179 -16.74 -14.13 -0.45
CA THR A 179 -16.75 -15.33 -1.30
C THR A 179 -16.74 -14.88 -2.75
N LEU A 180 -15.81 -15.38 -3.56
CA LEU A 180 -15.76 -15.15 -4.99
C LEU A 180 -16.03 -16.46 -5.72
N SER A 181 -17.03 -16.49 -6.60
CA SER A 181 -17.33 -17.61 -7.49
C SER A 181 -17.01 -17.27 -8.94
N TYR A 182 -16.59 -18.27 -9.72
CA TYR A 182 -16.25 -18.12 -11.13
C TYR A 182 -17.11 -19.01 -12.02
N THR A 183 -17.65 -18.46 -13.09
CA THR A 183 -18.44 -19.18 -14.10
C THR A 183 -17.96 -18.83 -15.50
N SER A 184 -17.85 -19.84 -16.36
CA SER A 184 -17.61 -19.68 -17.80
C SER A 184 -18.57 -20.51 -18.63
N THR A 185 -18.94 -20.01 -19.81
CA THR A 185 -19.70 -20.73 -20.82
C THR A 185 -18.86 -21.68 -21.67
N ALA A 186 -17.52 -21.60 -21.58
CA ALA A 186 -16.63 -22.49 -22.32
C ALA A 186 -16.70 -23.93 -21.78
N ALA A 187 -16.87 -24.90 -22.68
CA ALA A 187 -16.96 -26.32 -22.32
C ALA A 187 -15.60 -27.02 -22.12
N ASN A 188 -14.48 -26.28 -22.11
CA ASN A 188 -13.14 -26.85 -22.11
C ASN A 188 -12.47 -26.84 -20.72
N ALA A 189 -11.60 -27.83 -20.47
CA ALA A 189 -10.89 -27.99 -19.20
C ALA A 189 -9.75 -26.97 -18.98
N THR A 190 -9.38 -26.20 -20.01
CA THR A 190 -8.30 -25.20 -19.94
C THR A 190 -8.78 -23.82 -19.48
N THR A 191 -10.10 -23.63 -19.34
CA THR A 191 -10.67 -22.39 -18.83
C THR A 191 -10.30 -22.16 -17.35
N ALA A 192 -9.88 -20.93 -17.05
CA ALA A 192 -9.45 -20.55 -15.71
C ALA A 192 -9.82 -19.11 -15.40
N GLY A 193 -10.37 -18.89 -14.21
CA GLY A 193 -10.44 -17.58 -13.57
C GLY A 193 -9.26 -17.39 -12.63
N TYR A 194 -8.86 -16.15 -12.39
CA TYR A 194 -7.84 -15.79 -11.42
C TYR A 194 -8.27 -14.56 -10.62
N LEU A 195 -8.00 -14.55 -9.31
CA LEU A 195 -8.02 -13.34 -8.52
C LEU A 195 -6.76 -12.52 -8.84
N ASP A 196 -6.91 -11.22 -9.04
CA ASP A 196 -5.80 -10.27 -9.01
C ASP A 196 -5.71 -9.74 -7.57
N TYR A 197 -6.72 -8.97 -7.14
CA TYR A 197 -6.82 -8.48 -5.76
C TYR A 197 -8.26 -8.21 -5.30
N LEU A 198 -8.42 -8.08 -3.98
CA LEU A 198 -9.58 -7.50 -3.30
C LEU A 198 -9.16 -6.25 -2.52
N GLU A 199 -9.93 -5.17 -2.59
CA GLU A 199 -9.80 -4.01 -1.71
C GLU A 199 -11.11 -3.76 -0.96
N LEU A 200 -11.02 -3.65 0.36
CA LEU A 200 -12.15 -3.43 1.24
C LEU A 200 -12.03 -2.07 1.92
N LEU A 201 -13.04 -1.21 1.72
CA LEU A 201 -13.24 0.01 2.50
C LEU A 201 -14.47 -0.15 3.41
N VAL A 202 -14.25 0.06 4.71
CA VAL A 202 -15.27 -0.10 5.77
C VAL A 202 -15.14 1.00 6.82
N GLN A 203 -16.20 1.24 7.59
CA GLN A 203 -16.14 2.11 8.77
C GLN A 203 -15.80 1.31 10.03
N ARG A 204 -14.87 1.85 10.83
CA ARG A 204 -14.54 1.34 12.16
C ARG A 204 -14.70 2.42 13.21
N GLN A 205 -15.01 2.00 14.44
CA GLN A 205 -14.94 2.86 15.61
C GLN A 205 -13.50 3.32 15.82
N LEU A 206 -13.30 4.60 16.16
CA LEU A 206 -12.01 5.14 16.54
C LEU A 206 -11.66 4.65 17.95
N ARG A 207 -11.10 3.44 18.02
CA ARG A 207 -10.82 2.71 19.25
C ARG A 207 -9.48 2.00 19.19
N LEU A 208 -8.60 2.29 20.14
CA LEU A 208 -7.32 1.59 20.27
C LEU A 208 -7.54 0.21 20.93
N SER A 209 -7.96 -0.77 20.13
CA SER A 209 -8.22 -2.15 20.57
C SER A 209 -6.97 -3.07 20.50
N ALA A 210 -5.89 -2.59 19.88
CA ALA A 210 -4.62 -3.31 19.72
C ALA A 210 -3.44 -2.40 20.13
N ALA A 211 -2.19 -2.89 20.00
CA ALA A 211 -0.99 -2.11 20.32
C ALA A 211 -0.87 -0.82 19.49
N SER A 212 -1.40 -0.83 18.27
CA SER A 212 -1.51 0.33 17.38
C SER A 212 -2.80 0.31 16.58
N LEU A 213 -3.24 1.49 16.17
CA LEU A 213 -4.37 1.73 15.28
C LEU A 213 -3.95 2.80 14.28
N GLU A 214 -3.94 2.44 13.00
CA GLU A 214 -3.85 3.40 11.91
C GLU A 214 -5.24 3.88 11.53
N PHE A 215 -5.42 5.19 11.35
CA PHE A 215 -6.73 5.76 11.02
C PHE A 215 -6.65 7.03 10.17
N ARG A 216 -7.75 7.30 9.48
CA ARG A 216 -7.98 8.45 8.60
C ARG A 216 -9.48 8.64 8.43
N SER A 217 -9.93 9.88 8.26
CA SER A 217 -11.36 10.15 8.05
C SER A 217 -11.57 10.87 6.73
N LEU A 218 -12.18 10.17 5.78
CA LEU A 218 -12.67 10.77 4.54
C LEU A 218 -13.91 11.63 4.80
N ASP A 219 -14.84 11.15 5.62
CA ASP A 219 -16.13 11.82 5.91
C ASP A 219 -15.97 13.13 6.70
N ALA A 220 -14.85 13.27 7.40
CA ALA A 220 -14.50 14.49 8.13
C ALA A 220 -13.93 15.60 7.22
N LEU A 221 -13.64 15.32 5.95
CA LEU A 221 -13.10 16.32 5.03
C LEU A 221 -14.13 17.43 4.79
N ARG A 222 -13.84 18.66 5.24
CA ARG A 222 -14.79 19.78 5.21
C ARG A 222 -14.22 21.05 4.59
N GLY A 223 -13.43 20.94 3.52
CA GLY A 223 -12.91 22.13 2.82
C GLY A 223 -11.82 22.86 3.60
N ALA A 224 -11.31 23.96 3.04
CA ALA A 224 -10.09 24.59 3.54
C ALA A 224 -10.21 25.12 4.98
N GLY A 225 -9.22 24.82 5.82
CA GLY A 225 -9.09 25.35 7.17
C GLY A 225 -10.01 24.75 8.23
N THR A 226 -10.85 23.76 7.90
CA THR A 226 -11.73 23.15 8.90
C THR A 226 -10.99 22.33 9.91
N VAL A 227 -11.54 22.27 11.12
CA VAL A 227 -10.96 21.58 12.27
C VAL A 227 -11.98 20.59 12.81
N GLY A 228 -11.52 19.39 13.14
CA GLY A 228 -12.33 18.35 13.77
C GLY A 228 -11.70 17.90 15.09
N GLN A 229 -12.54 17.42 16.01
CA GLN A 229 -12.11 16.76 17.22
C GLN A 229 -12.19 15.25 17.03
N TYR A 230 -11.04 14.58 17.03
CA TYR A 230 -10.96 13.13 17.06
C TYR A 230 -11.11 12.66 18.50
N THR A 231 -12.00 11.70 18.74
CA THR A 231 -12.21 11.10 20.08
C THR A 231 -11.86 9.63 20.02
N LEU A 232 -10.67 9.29 20.51
CA LEU A 232 -10.13 7.95 20.57
C LEU A 232 -10.57 7.28 21.87
N SER A 233 -11.31 6.19 21.75
CA SER A 233 -11.64 5.31 22.88
C SER A 233 -10.49 4.34 23.17
N ASN A 234 -10.42 3.84 24.42
CA ASN A 234 -9.30 3.04 24.94
C ASN A 234 -7.93 3.75 24.86
N ALA A 235 -7.89 5.07 25.10
CA ALA A 235 -6.72 5.91 24.86
C ALA A 235 -5.84 6.18 26.09
N THR A 236 -6.06 5.51 27.23
CA THR A 236 -5.29 5.77 28.46
C THR A 236 -3.80 5.47 28.27
N GLY A 237 -2.97 6.52 28.31
CA GLY A 237 -1.52 6.41 28.08
C GLY A 237 -1.12 6.28 26.61
N ALA A 238 -2.08 6.36 25.68
CA ALA A 238 -1.82 6.30 24.25
C ALA A 238 -1.12 7.56 23.75
N GLN A 239 -0.36 7.40 22.67
CA GLN A 239 0.16 8.50 21.87
C GLN A 239 -0.47 8.47 20.48
N VAL A 240 -0.64 9.63 19.88
CA VAL A 240 -1.12 9.77 18.50
C VAL A 240 -0.09 10.53 17.69
N TRP A 241 0.38 9.96 16.59
CA TRP A 241 1.21 10.64 15.61
C TRP A 241 0.43 10.86 14.33
N GLU A 242 0.54 12.07 13.78
CA GLU A 242 0.16 12.38 12.41
C GLU A 242 1.32 11.94 11.50
N VAL A 243 0.99 11.09 10.52
CA VAL A 243 1.94 10.33 9.68
C VAL A 243 1.63 10.45 8.19
N THR A 244 0.83 11.44 7.77
CA THR A 244 0.58 11.73 6.34
C THR A 244 1.90 11.87 5.57
N ASN A 245 2.93 12.43 6.22
CA ASN A 245 4.31 12.25 5.79
C ASN A 245 5.05 11.32 6.77
N PRO A 246 5.26 10.03 6.42
CA PRO A 246 5.87 9.07 7.33
C PRO A 246 7.33 9.41 7.67
N ARG A 247 8.02 10.23 6.86
CA ARG A 247 9.39 10.68 7.13
C ARG A 247 9.45 11.87 8.09
N ARG A 248 8.30 12.52 8.38
CA ARG A 248 8.20 13.71 9.24
C ARG A 248 6.96 13.63 10.14
N PRO A 249 6.84 12.59 10.98
CA PRO A 249 5.70 12.44 11.87
C PRO A 249 5.60 13.60 12.86
N ARG A 250 4.40 13.90 13.34
CA ARG A 250 4.14 14.92 14.37
C ARG A 250 3.25 14.37 15.46
N ALA A 251 3.63 14.56 16.72
CA ALA A 251 2.85 14.08 17.86
C ALA A 251 1.66 15.00 18.14
N GLN A 252 0.45 14.44 18.21
CA GLN A 252 -0.75 15.17 18.57
C GLN A 252 -0.89 15.26 20.09
N ALA A 253 -1.36 16.41 20.58
CA ALA A 253 -1.63 16.61 21.99
C ALA A 253 -2.95 15.94 22.37
N LEU A 254 -2.85 14.74 22.96
CA LEU A 254 -4.01 13.95 23.39
C LEU A 254 -4.40 14.34 24.82
N ALA A 255 -5.64 14.80 25.00
CA ALA A 255 -6.21 15.16 26.29
C ALA A 255 -7.53 14.41 26.50
N GLY A 256 -7.63 13.59 27.55
CA GLY A 256 -8.85 12.82 27.83
C GLY A 256 -9.27 11.87 26.71
N GLY A 257 -8.33 11.41 25.88
CA GLY A 257 -8.61 10.59 24.69
C GLY A 257 -9.02 11.38 23.45
N SER A 258 -9.03 12.71 23.50
CA SER A 258 -9.34 13.55 22.35
C SER A 258 -8.16 14.40 21.89
N PHE A 259 -8.10 14.68 20.59
CA PHE A 259 -7.19 15.67 20.02
C PHE A 259 -7.89 16.44 18.89
N VAL A 260 -7.41 17.64 18.62
CA VAL A 260 -7.94 18.49 17.54
C VAL A 260 -6.96 18.56 16.39
N ALA A 261 -7.46 18.45 15.17
CA ALA A 261 -6.64 18.52 13.98
C ALA A 261 -7.41 19.11 12.80
N TYR A 262 -6.68 19.64 11.82
CA TYR A 262 -7.27 20.08 10.56
C TYR A 262 -7.89 18.90 9.81
N THR A 263 -9.08 19.12 9.27
CA THR A 263 -9.82 18.18 8.41
C THR A 263 -10.04 18.78 7.02
N ASP A 264 -9.09 19.61 6.59
CA ASP A 264 -9.05 20.28 5.30
C ASP A 264 -8.45 19.44 4.18
N SER A 265 -7.85 18.32 4.56
CA SER A 265 -7.16 17.35 3.73
C SER A 265 -7.27 15.97 4.37
N VAL A 266 -7.06 14.92 3.57
CA VAL A 266 -6.96 13.56 4.12
C VAL A 266 -5.65 13.46 4.90
N ARG A 267 -5.76 13.28 6.21
CA ARG A 267 -4.62 13.09 7.11
C ARG A 267 -4.59 11.67 7.63
N GLU A 268 -3.39 11.12 7.70
CA GLU A 268 -3.15 9.81 8.27
C GLU A 268 -2.59 9.92 9.67
N TYR A 269 -3.07 9.08 10.56
CA TYR A 269 -2.65 9.02 11.95
C TYR A 269 -2.36 7.59 12.36
N VAL A 270 -1.48 7.45 13.34
CA VAL A 270 -1.28 6.22 14.10
C VAL A 270 -1.46 6.54 15.58
N ALA A 271 -2.44 5.90 16.21
CA ALA A 271 -2.53 5.83 17.67
C ALA A 271 -1.81 4.57 18.13
N PHE A 272 -1.06 4.61 19.22
CA PHE A 272 -0.39 3.44 19.75
C PHE A 272 -0.16 3.54 21.26
N GLN A 273 -0.02 2.39 21.90
CA GLN A 273 0.38 2.30 23.28
C GLN A 273 1.91 2.21 23.37
N PRO A 274 2.62 3.16 24.01
CA PRO A 274 4.08 3.13 24.07
C PRO A 274 4.67 1.85 24.69
N SER A 275 3.90 1.19 25.57
CA SER A 275 4.23 -0.10 26.20
C SER A 275 3.69 -1.32 25.43
N GLY A 276 3.14 -1.12 24.23
CA GLY A 276 2.62 -2.19 23.39
C GLY A 276 3.72 -3.06 22.78
N SER A 277 3.32 -4.20 22.22
CA SER A 277 4.23 -5.05 21.43
C SER A 277 4.23 -4.59 19.98
N PHE A 278 5.42 -4.40 19.41
CA PHE A 278 5.61 -3.90 18.04
C PHE A 278 6.54 -4.83 17.24
N PRO A 279 6.35 -4.91 15.91
CA PRO A 279 7.30 -5.61 15.04
C PRO A 279 8.72 -5.08 15.24
N THR A 280 9.69 -5.99 15.34
CA THR A 280 11.11 -5.64 15.46
C THR A 280 11.77 -5.75 14.08
N PRO A 281 12.48 -4.72 13.61
CA PRO A 281 13.17 -4.80 12.32
C PRO A 281 14.28 -5.85 12.35
N ARG A 282 14.45 -6.58 11.24
CA ARG A 282 15.56 -7.51 11.08
C ARG A 282 16.80 -6.76 10.59
N LEU A 283 17.95 -6.97 11.24
CA LEU A 283 19.22 -6.48 10.72
C LEU A 283 19.53 -7.18 9.39
N PHE A 284 19.73 -6.40 8.32
CA PHE A 284 20.06 -6.93 6.99
C PHE A 284 21.56 -6.89 6.73
N SER A 285 22.14 -5.70 6.59
CA SER A 285 23.59 -5.53 6.42
C SER A 285 24.02 -4.11 6.78
N LYS A 286 25.32 -3.92 7.03
CA LYS A 286 25.90 -2.58 7.12
C LYS A 286 26.08 -2.01 5.71
N VAL A 287 25.77 -0.73 5.55
CA VAL A 287 25.94 0.01 4.29
C VAL A 287 26.91 1.15 4.53
N ALA A 288 27.86 1.33 3.60
CA ALA A 288 28.80 2.44 3.65
C ALA A 288 28.07 3.75 3.33
N ASN A 289 28.52 4.86 3.92
CA ASN A 289 27.99 6.18 3.57
C ASN A 289 28.22 6.44 2.07
N GLN A 290 27.18 6.95 1.42
CA GLN A 290 27.15 7.31 0.01
C GLN A 290 26.27 8.55 -0.17
N ASN A 291 26.49 9.29 -1.25
CA ASN A 291 25.70 10.48 -1.58
C ASN A 291 25.69 10.65 -3.10
N LEU A 292 24.88 9.85 -3.80
CA LEU A 292 24.76 9.95 -5.25
C LEU A 292 23.96 11.19 -5.68
N HIS A 293 23.12 11.73 -4.79
CA HIS A 293 22.40 12.99 -5.05
C HIS A 293 23.33 14.18 -5.22
N ALA A 294 24.48 14.19 -4.53
CA ALA A 294 25.47 15.25 -4.65
C ALA A 294 26.42 15.10 -5.86
N LEU A 295 26.37 13.96 -6.55
CA LEU A 295 27.41 13.53 -7.48
C LEU A 295 27.65 14.52 -8.62
N ASN A 296 26.59 15.19 -9.12
CA ASN A 296 26.69 16.15 -10.22
C ASN A 296 26.05 17.51 -9.93
N LEU A 297 26.01 17.98 -8.67
CA LEU A 297 25.40 19.28 -8.37
C LEU A 297 26.12 20.46 -9.04
N GLY A 298 27.41 20.32 -9.36
CA GLY A 298 28.20 21.32 -10.09
C GLY A 298 28.01 21.29 -11.61
N GLY A 299 27.28 20.30 -12.16
CA GLY A 299 27.10 20.14 -13.61
C GLY A 299 28.38 19.74 -14.37
N ASP A 300 29.39 19.27 -13.64
CA ASP A 300 30.72 18.99 -14.16
C ASP A 300 30.89 17.56 -14.70
N LEU A 301 30.02 16.60 -14.35
CA LEU A 301 30.16 15.22 -14.84
C LEU A 301 29.62 15.07 -16.26
N ASP A 302 30.45 14.52 -17.14
CA ASP A 302 30.11 14.22 -18.53
C ASP A 302 29.48 12.82 -18.68
N LEU A 303 29.86 11.87 -17.82
CA LEU A 303 29.42 10.48 -17.92
C LEU A 303 29.32 9.79 -16.55
N VAL A 304 28.24 9.05 -16.34
CA VAL A 304 28.10 8.10 -15.23
C VAL A 304 27.96 6.69 -15.80
N ILE A 305 28.85 5.78 -15.40
CA ILE A 305 28.78 4.37 -15.75
C ILE A 305 28.12 3.61 -14.59
N VAL A 306 26.90 3.14 -14.81
CA VAL A 306 26.19 2.27 -13.85
C VAL A 306 26.55 0.82 -14.12
N THR A 307 26.99 0.08 -13.11
CA THR A 307 27.50 -1.30 -13.28
C THR A 307 27.07 -2.25 -12.16
N TYR A 308 26.92 -3.53 -12.47
CA TYR A 308 26.76 -4.55 -11.44
C TYR A 308 28.06 -4.70 -10.63
N PRO A 309 28.03 -4.89 -9.29
CA PRO A 309 29.24 -4.89 -8.46
C PRO A 309 30.37 -5.80 -8.94
N ALA A 310 30.05 -6.97 -9.51
CA ALA A 310 31.05 -7.91 -10.03
C ALA A 310 31.82 -7.38 -11.26
N PHE A 311 31.26 -6.42 -12.00
CA PHE A 311 31.87 -5.84 -13.20
C PHE A 311 32.51 -4.48 -12.94
N ARG A 312 32.60 -4.05 -11.66
CA ARG A 312 33.13 -2.72 -11.33
C ARG A 312 34.53 -2.49 -11.89
N ARG A 313 35.42 -3.48 -11.82
CA ARG A 313 36.80 -3.34 -12.35
C ARG A 313 36.82 -3.06 -13.86
N GLN A 314 35.93 -3.69 -14.60
CA GLN A 314 35.79 -3.53 -16.04
C GLN A 314 35.18 -2.17 -16.38
N ALA A 315 34.19 -1.72 -15.61
CA ALA A 315 33.60 -0.39 -15.73
C ALA A 315 34.63 0.72 -15.45
N GLU A 316 35.48 0.56 -14.42
CA GLU A 316 36.57 1.49 -14.12
C GLU A 316 37.60 1.56 -15.24
N ARG A 317 37.94 0.42 -15.87
CA ARG A 317 38.82 0.41 -17.04
C ARG A 317 38.22 1.22 -18.21
N LEU A 318 36.91 1.10 -18.43
CA LEU A 318 36.22 1.90 -19.45
C LEU A 318 36.17 3.39 -19.05
N ALA A 319 35.88 3.70 -17.79
CA ALA A 319 35.89 5.07 -17.28
C ALA A 319 37.26 5.72 -17.46
N GLN A 320 38.34 5.01 -17.13
CA GLN A 320 39.70 5.51 -17.29
C GLN A 320 40.02 5.79 -18.76
N HIS A 321 39.63 4.90 -19.67
CA HIS A 321 39.76 5.15 -21.11
C HIS A 321 39.04 6.43 -21.55
N ARG A 322 37.82 6.69 -21.05
CA ARG A 322 37.09 7.93 -21.36
C ARG A 322 37.76 9.17 -20.77
N ARG A 323 38.31 9.09 -19.56
CA ARG A 323 39.09 10.17 -18.95
C ARG A 323 40.34 10.49 -19.79
N ASP A 324 41.11 9.47 -20.16
CA ASP A 324 42.41 9.64 -20.83
C ASP A 324 42.31 10.08 -22.29
N TYR A 325 41.34 9.52 -23.03
CA TYR A 325 41.27 9.71 -24.50
C TYR A 325 40.17 10.69 -24.94
N ASN A 326 39.16 10.92 -24.10
CA ASN A 326 38.08 11.86 -24.40
C ASN A 326 38.11 13.11 -23.51
N GLY A 327 38.97 13.15 -22.47
CA GLY A 327 39.01 14.27 -21.51
C GLY A 327 37.74 14.39 -20.66
N MET A 328 36.92 13.35 -20.60
CA MET A 328 35.63 13.35 -19.90
C MET A 328 35.80 13.20 -18.40
N LYS A 329 34.98 13.91 -17.61
CA LYS A 329 34.78 13.68 -16.18
C LYS A 329 33.79 12.52 -16.01
N VAL A 330 34.31 11.35 -15.69
CA VAL A 330 33.53 10.09 -15.60
C VAL A 330 33.49 9.55 -14.18
N GLU A 331 32.32 9.11 -13.73
CA GLU A 331 32.13 8.42 -12.45
C GLU A 331 31.57 7.00 -12.65
N VAL A 332 31.98 6.05 -11.81
CA VAL A 332 31.48 4.67 -11.82
C VAL A 332 30.67 4.40 -10.56
N VAL A 333 29.39 4.08 -10.73
CA VAL A 333 28.47 3.76 -9.64
C VAL A 333 27.95 2.35 -9.79
N THR A 334 27.81 1.63 -8.69
CA THR A 334 27.25 0.28 -8.73
C THR A 334 25.73 0.29 -8.62
N THR A 335 25.05 -0.70 -9.19
CA THR A 335 23.60 -0.88 -9.03
C THR A 335 23.18 -0.93 -7.56
N LYS A 336 24.00 -1.53 -6.69
CA LYS A 336 23.76 -1.54 -5.24
C LYS A 336 23.79 -0.13 -4.63
N GLN A 337 24.72 0.74 -5.07
CA GLN A 337 24.75 2.13 -4.60
C GLN A 337 23.52 2.90 -5.09
N VAL A 338 23.10 2.67 -6.33
CA VAL A 338 21.87 3.26 -6.89
C VAL A 338 20.65 2.82 -6.08
N PHE A 339 20.46 1.52 -5.83
CA PHE A 339 19.31 1.03 -5.05
C PHE A 339 19.30 1.56 -3.62
N ASN A 340 20.46 1.61 -2.96
CA ASN A 340 20.58 2.19 -1.63
C ASN A 340 20.12 3.65 -1.60
N GLU A 341 20.42 4.45 -2.63
CA GLU A 341 20.10 5.87 -2.63
C GLU A 341 18.65 6.16 -3.05
N TYR A 342 18.18 5.49 -4.09
CA TYR A 342 16.92 5.85 -4.77
C TYR A 342 15.76 4.91 -4.43
N ALA A 343 16.03 3.72 -3.90
CA ALA A 343 15.03 2.71 -3.55
C ALA A 343 15.17 2.21 -2.09
N SER A 344 15.89 2.96 -1.25
CA SER A 344 16.19 2.60 0.15
C SER A 344 16.87 1.23 0.32
N GLY A 345 17.48 0.70 -0.75
CA GLY A 345 18.13 -0.62 -0.78
C GLY A 345 17.28 -1.73 -1.40
N ALA A 346 16.01 -1.49 -1.69
CA ALA A 346 15.19 -2.43 -2.46
C ALA A 346 15.69 -2.49 -3.91
N GLN A 347 15.81 -3.70 -4.46
CA GLN A 347 16.05 -3.85 -5.88
C GLN A 347 14.75 -3.51 -6.62
N ASP A 348 14.81 -2.51 -7.47
CA ASP A 348 13.69 -2.04 -8.28
C ASP A 348 14.19 -1.77 -9.71
N VAL A 349 13.33 -1.96 -10.70
CA VAL A 349 13.65 -1.69 -12.12
C VAL A 349 12.97 -0.40 -12.62
N THR A 350 12.42 0.41 -11.71
CA THR A 350 11.78 1.70 -11.99
C THR A 350 12.75 2.89 -12.00
#